data_AF-A0A9X8E1K1-F1
#
_entry.id   AF-A0A9X8E1K1-F1
#
_cell.length_a   1.000
_cell.length_b   1.000
_cell.length_c   1.000
_cell.angle_alpha   90.00
_cell.angle_beta   90.00
_cell.angle_gamma   90.00
#
_symmetry.space_group_name_H-M   'P 1'
#
loop_
_entity.id
_entity.type
_entity.pdbx_description
1 polymer ?
#
loop_
_entity_poly.entity_id
_entity_poly.type
_entity_poly.pdbx_seq_one_letter_code
_entity_poly.pdbx_strand_id
1 'polypeptide(L)'
;ENMAGRGAPAPQTQRIPLVVDETAEVVKMRFLNHLRSEVSYEQQAELMRQTETSSLFVDYTKLFAADVDLAQALAAAYLRWEIPLRQAAAEFCATGRETFVCFYNFTMVRKIRQLRMQEIGKMNSFSGTATRTSEVRPELLFGAFTCIECGGVVEGVEQQFRYMEPKKCANPFCGNTSQWELHPEKSVFVDWQKVRVQENSDEIPAGSMPRSIDVILRHENVEQAKAGDRVVFTGALIVVPDVSRFGKNGGENVVAARRGGTCRSRYTNAFTIRSNVGENSSHGMEGEGVRGLKATGVKELTYKTAFLACSVQTMAQRFDRVSIRSEMGEETENDFSEDELESIRLMKADADRYMKMAKSLCPSVYGHDEIRKGILLMLFGGVHKTTNEGIKLRGDINICIGDPSTAKSQFLKYIVQFLPRAIYTSGKVSTAAGLTASVSRDPDTGEYCVEAGALMLSDNGICCIDEFDKMDPADQVAIHEAMEQQTISITKAGIQATLNARTSILAAANPQNGRYDKTKAG
;
A
#
# COMPACT_ATOMS: atom_id res chain seq x y z
N GLU A 1 -5.91 -60.51 36.49
CA GLU A 1 -6.73 -59.41 35.96
C GLU A 1 -6.55 -58.17 36.82
N ASN A 2 -6.18 -57.06 36.17
CA ASN A 2 -6.27 -55.65 36.59
C ASN A 2 -5.63 -55.19 37.91
N MET A 3 -4.31 -54.98 37.86
CA MET A 3 -3.66 -53.92 38.65
C MET A 3 -3.98 -52.56 37.99
N ALA A 4 -4.83 -51.77 38.65
CA ALA A 4 -5.09 -50.39 38.28
C ALA A 4 -3.84 -49.53 38.54
N GLY A 5 -3.12 -49.19 37.46
CA GLY A 5 -2.05 -48.21 37.46
C GLY A 5 -2.62 -46.82 37.77
N ARG A 6 -2.30 -46.29 38.96
CA ARG A 6 -2.52 -44.89 39.30
C ARG A 6 -1.65 -44.04 38.37
N GLY A 7 -2.28 -43.31 37.45
CA GLY A 7 -1.61 -42.29 36.65
C GLY A 7 -0.99 -41.23 37.56
N ALA A 8 0.31 -41.02 37.43
CA ALA A 8 1.00 -39.95 38.13
C ALA A 8 0.46 -38.59 37.63
N PRO A 9 0.22 -37.61 38.52
CA PRO A 9 -0.12 -36.26 38.09
C PRO A 9 1.04 -35.67 37.29
N ALA A 10 0.74 -35.09 36.12
CA ALA A 10 1.72 -34.40 35.30
C ALA A 10 2.49 -33.37 36.15
N PRO A 11 3.83 -33.29 36.05
CA PRO A 11 4.56 -32.27 36.76
C PRO A 11 4.08 -30.91 36.25
N GLN A 12 3.49 -30.11 37.14
CA GLN A 12 3.21 -28.70 36.88
C GLN A 12 4.56 -28.05 36.59
N THR A 13 4.89 -27.91 35.30
CA THR A 13 5.97 -27.03 34.85
C THR A 13 5.72 -25.68 35.50
N GLN A 14 6.52 -25.33 36.50
CA GLN A 14 6.58 -23.99 37.04
C GLN A 14 6.94 -23.09 35.86
N ARG A 15 5.93 -22.47 35.24
CA ARG A 15 6.13 -21.40 34.27
C ARG A 15 6.89 -20.33 35.04
N ILE A 16 8.18 -20.21 34.75
CA ILE A 16 8.99 -19.09 35.23
C ILE A 16 8.19 -17.83 34.84
N PRO A 17 7.87 -16.94 35.79
CA PRO A 17 7.10 -15.75 35.47
C PRO A 17 7.86 -14.99 34.39
N LEU A 18 7.20 -14.81 33.24
CA LEU A 18 7.71 -13.96 32.18
C LEU A 18 7.88 -12.55 32.77
N VAL A 19 8.94 -11.85 32.36
CA VAL A 19 9.12 -10.44 32.74
C VAL A 19 7.93 -9.66 32.19
N VAL A 20 7.09 -9.17 33.09
CA VAL A 20 5.94 -8.33 32.74
C VAL A 20 6.47 -6.92 32.49
N ASP A 21 6.27 -6.41 31.28
CA ASP A 21 6.60 -5.04 30.96
C ASP A 21 5.52 -4.12 31.53
N GLU A 22 5.79 -3.52 32.69
CA GLU A 22 4.87 -2.61 33.39
C GLU A 22 4.36 -1.48 32.47
N THR A 23 5.20 -1.01 31.54
CA THR A 23 4.81 0.05 30.60
C THR A 23 3.78 -0.44 29.58
N ALA A 24 3.89 -1.69 29.14
CA ALA A 24 2.93 -2.29 28.21
C ALA A 24 1.56 -2.51 28.86
N GLU A 25 1.51 -2.87 30.14
CA GLU A 25 0.25 -2.99 30.88
C GLU A 25 -0.42 -1.62 31.07
N VAL A 26 0.35 -0.58 31.41
CA VAL A 26 -0.20 0.78 31.53
C VAL A 26 -0.78 1.27 30.20
N VAL A 27 -0.06 1.06 29.09
CA VAL A 27 -0.54 1.41 27.74
C VAL A 27 -1.82 0.63 27.40
N LYS A 28 -1.84 -0.68 27.67
CA LYS A 28 -3.01 -1.54 27.49
C LYS A 28 -4.23 -0.98 28.25
N MET A 29 -4.06 -0.66 29.53
CA MET A 29 -5.15 -0.16 30.38
C MET A 29 -5.65 1.23 29.95
N ARG A 30 -4.74 2.15 29.60
CA ARG A 30 -5.12 3.48 29.10
C ARG A 30 -5.89 3.38 27.79
N PHE A 31 -5.42 2.55 26.86
CA PHE A 31 -6.10 2.33 25.59
C PHE A 31 -7.49 1.70 25.77
N LEU A 32 -7.61 0.73 26.68
CA LEU A 32 -8.89 0.11 26.99
C LEU A 32 -9.90 1.12 27.58
N ASN A 33 -9.43 2.01 28.45
CA ASN A 33 -10.25 3.10 28.99
C ASN A 33 -10.71 4.06 27.87
N HIS A 34 -9.84 4.37 26.91
CA HIS A 34 -10.23 5.18 25.75
C HIS A 34 -11.32 4.50 24.92
N LEU A 35 -11.17 3.21 24.60
CA LEU A 35 -12.18 2.45 23.85
C LEU A 35 -13.55 2.43 24.55
N ARG A 36 -13.57 2.31 25.89
CA ARG A 36 -14.81 2.33 26.68
C ARG A 36 -15.45 3.71 26.80
N SER A 37 -14.70 4.78 26.56
CA SER A 37 -15.20 6.15 26.73
C SER A 37 -16.12 6.59 25.58
N GLU A 38 -16.00 5.98 24.40
CA GLU A 38 -16.76 6.36 23.22
C GLU A 38 -17.77 5.28 22.79
N VAL A 39 -19.01 5.71 22.60
CA VAL A 39 -20.12 4.85 22.11
C VAL A 39 -19.87 4.34 20.68
N SER A 40 -19.12 5.08 19.86
CA SER A 40 -18.81 4.69 18.48
C SER A 40 -18.04 3.38 18.39
N TYR A 41 -17.09 3.15 19.29
CA TYR A 41 -16.28 1.93 19.28
C TYR A 41 -17.03 0.72 19.84
N GLU A 42 -17.99 0.95 20.75
CA GLU A 42 -18.88 -0.09 21.24
C GLU A 42 -19.80 -0.62 20.13
N GLN A 43 -20.42 0.27 19.37
CA GLN A 43 -21.21 -0.10 18.18
C GLN A 43 -20.37 -0.86 17.15
N GLN A 44 -19.12 -0.44 16.93
CA GLN A 44 -18.21 -1.12 16.04
C GLN A 44 -17.81 -2.51 16.57
N ALA A 45 -17.62 -2.67 17.88
CA ALA A 45 -17.35 -3.97 18.48
C ALA A 45 -18.56 -4.92 18.40
N GLU A 46 -19.79 -4.39 18.53
CA GLU A 46 -21.01 -5.16 18.29
C GLU A 46 -21.12 -5.60 16.83
N LEU A 47 -20.85 -4.71 15.88
CA LEU A 47 -20.79 -5.05 14.46
C LEU A 47 -19.75 -6.14 14.21
N MET A 48 -18.55 -6.00 14.80
CA MET A 48 -17.46 -6.98 14.68
C MET A 48 -17.85 -8.37 15.21
N ARG A 49 -18.64 -8.44 16.29
CA ARG A 49 -19.18 -9.70 16.81
C ARG A 49 -20.18 -10.33 15.83
N GLN A 50 -20.94 -9.52 15.09
CA GLN A 50 -21.92 -10.02 14.12
C GLN A 50 -21.27 -10.45 12.80
N THR A 51 -20.28 -9.69 12.31
CA THR A 51 -19.61 -9.92 11.02
C THR A 51 -18.41 -10.86 11.11
N GLU A 52 -18.01 -11.26 12.33
CA GLU A 52 -16.80 -12.06 12.60
C GLU A 52 -15.51 -11.47 12.02
N THR A 53 -15.48 -10.15 11.86
CA THR A 53 -14.30 -9.40 11.37
C THR A 53 -13.19 -9.40 12.41
N SER A 54 -11.95 -9.20 11.96
CA SER A 54 -10.75 -9.30 12.81
C SER A 54 -10.03 -7.97 12.99
N SER A 55 -10.45 -6.89 12.31
CA SER A 55 -9.91 -5.54 12.51
C SER A 55 -10.87 -4.59 13.22
N LEU A 56 -10.32 -3.85 14.18
CA LEU A 56 -10.94 -2.71 14.83
C LEU A 56 -10.30 -1.42 14.30
N PHE A 57 -11.09 -0.57 13.65
CA PHE A 57 -10.63 0.73 13.17
C PHE A 57 -10.75 1.79 14.26
N VAL A 58 -9.67 2.50 14.55
CA VAL A 58 -9.61 3.53 15.60
C VAL A 58 -9.14 4.85 15.04
N ASP A 59 -9.86 5.93 15.35
CA ASP A 59 -9.49 7.27 14.92
C ASP A 59 -8.36 7.82 15.78
N TYR A 60 -7.24 8.12 15.14
CA TYR A 60 -6.08 8.69 15.83
C TYR A 60 -6.33 10.11 16.34
N THR A 61 -7.18 10.90 15.67
CA THR A 61 -7.44 12.29 16.10
C THR A 61 -8.18 12.34 17.43
N LYS A 62 -9.15 11.45 17.61
CA LYS A 62 -9.90 11.31 18.86
C LYS A 62 -9.02 10.78 19.98
N LEU A 63 -8.17 9.81 19.67
CA LEU A 63 -7.18 9.29 20.62
C LEU A 63 -6.23 10.39 21.09
N PHE A 64 -5.77 11.24 20.18
CA PHE A 64 -4.91 12.38 20.51
C PHE A 64 -5.62 13.43 21.37
N ALA A 65 -6.92 13.66 21.14
CA ALA A 65 -7.72 14.58 21.94
C ALA A 65 -7.99 14.06 23.36
N ALA A 66 -8.18 12.76 23.53
CA ALA A 66 -8.41 12.14 24.82
C ALA A 66 -7.11 12.00 25.65
N ASP A 67 -6.05 11.43 25.06
CA ASP A 67 -4.80 11.13 25.74
C ASP A 67 -3.59 11.42 24.84
N VAL A 68 -3.01 12.61 25.00
CA VAL A 68 -1.83 13.06 24.23
C VAL A 68 -0.62 12.15 24.47
N ASP A 69 -0.36 11.76 25.72
CA ASP A 69 0.80 10.93 26.08
C ASP A 69 0.73 9.54 25.44
N LEU A 70 -0.47 8.93 25.42
CA LEU A 70 -0.70 7.62 24.82
C LEU A 70 -0.48 7.70 23.31
N ALA A 71 -1.08 8.71 22.66
CA ALA A 71 -0.93 8.92 21.23
C ALA A 71 0.55 9.14 20.83
N GLN A 72 1.30 9.95 21.57
CA GLN A 72 2.72 10.16 21.32
C GLN A 72 3.56 8.90 21.52
N ALA A 73 3.27 8.11 22.57
CA ALA A 73 3.95 6.84 22.81
C ALA A 73 3.70 5.83 21.67
N LEU A 74 2.47 5.75 21.18
CA LEU A 74 2.10 4.92 20.03
C LEU A 74 2.78 5.39 18.74
N ALA A 75 2.84 6.70 18.51
CA ALA A 75 3.53 7.26 17.36
C ALA A 75 5.04 6.92 17.37
N ALA A 76 5.67 6.99 18.54
CA ALA A 76 7.11 6.79 18.70
C ALA A 76 7.58 5.35 18.54
N ALA A 77 6.76 4.34 18.82
CA ALA A 77 7.17 2.93 18.80
C ALA A 77 6.03 1.95 18.51
N TYR A 78 5.29 2.18 17.42
CA TYR A 78 4.12 1.38 17.05
C TYR A 78 4.33 -0.15 17.07
N LEU A 79 5.42 -0.66 16.47
CA LEU A 79 5.66 -2.11 16.41
C LEU A 79 5.83 -2.76 17.78
N ARG A 80 6.31 -2.01 18.78
CA ARG A 80 6.42 -2.51 20.15
C ARG A 80 5.04 -2.64 20.79
N TRP A 81 4.16 -1.68 20.52
CA TRP A 81 2.84 -1.60 21.13
C TRP A 81 1.78 -2.44 20.42
N GLU A 82 2.07 -3.03 19.26
CA GLU A 82 1.12 -3.85 18.51
C GLU A 82 0.55 -5.01 19.35
N ILE A 83 1.41 -5.73 20.09
CA ILE A 83 1.00 -6.88 20.91
C ILE A 83 0.06 -6.47 22.06
N PRO A 84 0.39 -5.50 22.93
CA PRO A 84 -0.53 -5.10 24.00
C PRO A 84 -1.82 -4.47 23.47
N LEU A 85 -1.78 -3.76 22.33
CA LEU A 85 -2.99 -3.25 21.68
C LEU A 85 -3.90 -4.37 21.18
N ARG A 86 -3.33 -5.43 20.60
CA ARG A 86 -4.08 -6.62 20.17
C ARG A 86 -4.78 -7.29 21.36
N GLN A 87 -4.08 -7.40 22.49
CA GLN A 87 -4.65 -7.95 23.71
C GLN A 87 -5.77 -7.06 24.29
N ALA A 88 -5.60 -5.74 24.26
CA ALA A 88 -6.62 -4.79 24.70
C ALA A 88 -7.88 -4.88 23.84
N ALA A 89 -7.72 -4.94 22.51
CA ALA A 89 -8.83 -5.06 21.57
C ALA A 89 -9.54 -6.42 21.72
N ALA A 90 -8.80 -7.50 21.95
CA ALA A 90 -9.40 -8.83 22.15
C ALA A 90 -10.21 -8.90 23.45
N GLU A 91 -9.73 -8.24 24.51
CA GLU A 91 -10.45 -8.10 25.78
C GLU A 91 -11.71 -7.23 25.64
N PHE A 92 -11.64 -6.14 24.88
CA PHE A 92 -12.77 -5.25 24.62
C PHE A 92 -13.87 -5.94 23.80
N CYS A 93 -13.50 -6.59 22.69
CA CYS A 93 -14.45 -7.27 21.83
C CYS A 93 -14.97 -8.59 22.45
N ALA A 94 -14.26 -9.18 23.41
CA ALA A 94 -14.62 -10.45 24.07
C ALA A 94 -14.85 -11.62 23.09
N THR A 95 -14.25 -11.56 21.90
CA THR A 95 -14.46 -12.52 20.81
C THR A 95 -13.66 -13.81 20.97
N GLY A 96 -12.74 -13.89 21.94
CA GLY A 96 -11.85 -15.05 22.11
C GLY A 96 -10.90 -15.29 20.92
N ARG A 97 -10.86 -14.36 19.96
CA ARG A 97 -10.05 -14.36 18.74
C ARG A 97 -9.07 -13.20 18.78
N GLU A 98 -8.02 -13.27 17.98
CA GLU A 98 -7.08 -12.17 17.82
C GLU A 98 -7.69 -11.05 16.98
N THR A 99 -7.63 -9.82 17.51
CA THR A 99 -8.21 -8.63 16.89
C THR A 99 -7.14 -7.57 16.63
N PHE A 100 -6.97 -7.17 15.39
CA PHE A 100 -5.98 -6.18 14.97
C PHE A 100 -6.53 -4.76 15.11
N VAL A 101 -5.66 -3.84 15.54
CA VAL A 101 -6.03 -2.43 15.67
C VAL A 101 -5.50 -1.65 14.47
N CYS A 102 -6.42 -1.05 13.72
CA CYS A 102 -6.16 -0.31 12.50
C CYS A 102 -6.37 1.19 12.77
N PHE A 103 -5.28 1.94 12.90
CA PHE A 103 -5.37 3.38 13.14
C PHE A 103 -5.55 4.14 11.83
N TYR A 104 -6.54 5.04 11.80
CA TYR A 104 -6.80 5.91 10.66
C TYR A 104 -6.78 7.39 11.08
N ASN A 105 -6.75 8.29 10.09
CA ASN A 105 -6.66 9.74 10.28
C ASN A 105 -5.44 10.22 11.10
N PHE A 106 -4.27 9.62 10.87
CA PHE A 106 -3.04 10.10 11.49
C PHE A 106 -2.68 11.51 10.98
N THR A 107 -2.43 12.43 11.92
CA THR A 107 -2.32 13.87 11.64
C THR A 107 -1.09 14.23 10.79
N MET A 108 0.01 13.51 10.97
CA MET A 108 1.28 13.83 10.32
C MET A 108 1.48 12.99 9.05
N VAL A 109 1.05 13.52 7.91
CA VAL A 109 1.28 12.92 6.60
C VAL A 109 2.67 13.32 6.10
N ARG A 110 3.51 12.32 5.87
CA ARG A 110 4.87 12.49 5.36
C ARG A 110 4.96 12.11 3.89
N LYS A 111 6.01 12.61 3.24
CA LYS A 111 6.33 12.24 1.86
C LYS A 111 7.12 10.92 1.83
N ILE A 112 7.03 10.17 0.75
CA ILE A 112 7.81 8.93 0.57
C ILE A 112 9.32 9.18 0.75
N ARG A 113 9.83 10.32 0.28
CA ARG A 113 11.26 10.70 0.46
C ARG A 113 11.69 10.95 1.90
N GLN A 114 10.76 11.28 2.78
CA GLN A 114 11.01 11.54 4.20
C GLN A 114 11.04 10.26 5.04
N LEU A 115 10.58 9.12 4.49
CA LEU A 115 10.69 7.82 5.14
C LEU A 115 12.17 7.38 5.12
N ARG A 116 12.86 7.62 6.25
CA ARG A 116 14.27 7.29 6.46
C ARG A 116 14.40 6.22 7.55
N MET A 117 15.61 5.69 7.74
CA MET A 117 15.86 4.65 8.74
C MET A 117 15.53 5.06 10.19
N GLN A 118 15.48 6.36 10.50
CA GLN A 118 15.06 6.86 11.82
C GLN A 118 13.57 6.66 12.14
N GLU A 119 12.79 6.31 11.11
CA GLU A 119 11.34 6.11 11.16
C GLU A 119 10.93 4.64 11.21
N ILE A 120 11.91 3.73 11.30
CA ILE A 120 11.64 2.30 11.42
C ILE A 120 10.88 2.04 12.72
N GLY A 121 9.78 1.31 12.60
CA GLY A 121 8.92 0.92 13.73
C GLY A 121 8.11 2.04 14.37
N LYS A 122 8.19 3.27 13.86
CA LYS A 122 7.31 4.39 14.23
C LYS A 122 6.04 4.36 13.40
N MET A 123 4.94 4.87 13.96
CA MET A 123 3.74 5.11 13.16
C MET A 123 3.96 6.32 12.26
N ASN A 124 3.74 6.11 10.97
CA ASN A 124 3.79 7.15 9.96
C ASN A 124 2.59 7.00 9.04
N SER A 125 2.17 8.12 8.48
CA SER A 125 1.23 8.13 7.37
C SER A 125 1.92 8.75 6.17
N PHE A 126 1.72 8.18 4.98
CA PHE A 126 2.19 8.80 3.75
C PHE A 126 1.14 8.66 2.66
N SER A 127 1.16 9.61 1.73
CA SER A 127 0.29 9.59 0.55
C SER A 127 1.08 9.12 -0.68
N GLY A 128 0.42 8.37 -1.55
CA GLY A 128 1.01 7.94 -2.81
C GLY A 128 -0.03 7.37 -3.76
N THR A 129 0.36 7.21 -5.01
CA THR A 129 -0.50 6.62 -6.05
C THR A 129 -0.16 5.14 -6.18
N ALA A 130 -1.16 4.26 -6.04
CA ALA A 130 -0.98 2.83 -6.23
C ALA A 130 -0.76 2.53 -7.72
N THR A 131 0.39 1.96 -8.07
CA THR A 131 0.76 1.68 -9.47
C THR A 131 0.48 0.25 -9.86
N ARG A 132 0.78 -0.70 -8.97
CA ARG A 132 0.63 -2.13 -9.18
C ARG A 132 0.12 -2.78 -7.91
N THR A 133 -0.84 -3.68 -8.07
CA THR A 133 -1.40 -4.51 -7.00
C THR A 133 -1.11 -5.97 -7.33
N SER A 134 -0.58 -6.73 -6.37
CA SER A 134 -0.51 -8.19 -6.48
C SER A 134 -1.85 -8.83 -6.14
N GLU A 135 -2.03 -10.09 -6.52
CA GLU A 135 -3.16 -10.90 -6.08
C GLU A 135 -3.09 -11.17 -4.57
N VAL A 136 -4.25 -11.37 -3.97
CA VAL A 136 -4.37 -11.72 -2.56
C VAL A 136 -3.83 -13.14 -2.36
N ARG A 137 -2.93 -13.29 -1.39
CA ARG A 137 -2.38 -14.60 -1.02
C ARG A 137 -2.59 -14.82 0.48
N PRO A 138 -2.79 -16.06 0.93
CA PRO A 138 -2.82 -16.35 2.36
C PRO A 138 -1.39 -16.32 2.95
N GLU A 139 -1.22 -15.64 4.08
CA GLU A 139 -0.04 -15.64 4.95
C GLU A 139 -0.36 -16.45 6.20
N LEU A 140 0.55 -17.36 6.57
CA LEU A 140 0.50 -18.05 7.86
C LEU A 140 0.95 -17.05 8.93
N LEU A 141 0.05 -16.59 9.80
CA LEU A 141 0.39 -15.68 10.88
C LEU A 141 0.78 -16.46 12.15
N PHE A 142 -0.03 -17.45 12.51
CA PHE A 142 0.23 -18.36 13.62
C PHE A 142 0.23 -19.79 13.13
N GLY A 143 1.39 -20.44 13.25
CA GLY A 143 1.56 -21.85 12.96
C GLY A 143 1.14 -22.71 14.16
N ALA A 144 0.30 -23.70 13.91
CA ALA A 144 0.16 -24.85 14.78
C ALA A 144 1.01 -25.98 14.18
N PHE A 145 1.89 -26.56 14.99
CA PHE A 145 2.80 -27.61 14.55
C PHE A 145 2.59 -28.87 15.37
N THR A 146 2.55 -30.03 14.73
CA THR A 146 2.67 -31.30 15.44
C THR A 146 4.09 -31.81 15.41
N CYS A 147 4.45 -32.39 16.54
CA CYS A 147 5.63 -33.21 16.66
C CYS A 147 5.36 -34.59 16.06
N ILE A 148 6.17 -35.01 15.09
CA ILE A 148 6.06 -36.34 14.47
C ILE A 148 6.37 -37.46 15.49
N GLU A 149 7.27 -37.22 16.45
CA GLU A 149 7.66 -38.25 17.44
C GLU A 149 6.62 -38.49 18.55
N CYS A 150 5.89 -37.46 18.98
CA CYS A 150 4.99 -37.56 20.14
C CYS A 150 3.52 -37.20 19.84
N GLY A 151 3.20 -36.75 18.62
CA GLY A 151 1.86 -36.30 18.24
C GLY A 151 1.38 -35.04 18.98
N GLY A 152 2.24 -34.41 19.79
CA GLY A 152 1.90 -33.21 20.54
C GLY A 152 1.74 -32.01 19.61
N VAL A 153 0.63 -31.30 19.73
CA VAL A 153 0.37 -30.05 18.99
C VAL A 153 0.93 -28.88 19.80
N VAL A 154 1.73 -28.04 19.14
CA VAL A 154 2.21 -26.76 19.65
C VAL A 154 1.50 -25.66 18.85
N GLU A 155 0.58 -24.95 19.51
CA GLU A 155 -0.22 -23.87 18.91
C GLU A 155 0.41 -22.49 19.24
N GLY A 156 0.08 -21.48 18.43
CA GLY A 156 0.48 -20.09 18.71
C GLY A 156 1.94 -19.75 18.39
N VAL A 157 2.58 -20.46 17.47
CA VAL A 157 3.93 -20.11 17.00
C VAL A 157 3.82 -18.97 15.98
N GLU A 158 4.12 -17.75 16.43
CA GLU A 158 4.16 -16.56 15.58
C GLU A 158 5.16 -16.70 14.43
N GLN A 159 4.71 -16.35 13.22
CA GLN A 159 5.52 -16.32 12.02
C GLN A 159 5.90 -14.87 11.71
N GLN A 160 7.16 -14.49 11.96
CA GLN A 160 7.65 -13.14 11.70
C GLN A 160 8.45 -13.09 10.39
N PHE A 161 7.76 -12.85 9.26
CA PHE A 161 8.35 -12.71 7.90
C PHE A 161 9.25 -13.87 7.43
N ARG A 162 9.25 -14.97 8.18
CA ARG A 162 10.00 -16.19 7.94
C ARG A 162 9.21 -17.33 8.54
N TYR A 163 9.15 -18.43 7.81
CA TYR A 163 8.65 -19.68 8.34
C TYR A 163 9.56 -20.18 9.47
N MET A 164 9.01 -20.21 10.67
CA MET A 164 9.67 -20.54 11.93
C MET A 164 8.95 -21.73 12.56
N GLU A 165 9.68 -22.83 12.68
CA GLU A 165 9.24 -24.01 13.43
C GLU A 165 9.61 -23.88 14.92
N PRO A 166 8.86 -24.54 15.83
CA PRO A 166 9.18 -24.52 17.25
C PRO A 166 10.50 -25.23 17.52
N LYS A 167 11.37 -24.63 18.35
CA LYS A 167 12.70 -25.19 18.63
C LYS A 167 12.68 -26.37 19.62
N LYS A 168 11.60 -26.52 20.38
CA LYS A 168 11.44 -27.57 21.39
C LYS A 168 9.98 -27.97 21.45
N CYS A 169 9.74 -29.25 21.71
CA CYS A 169 8.40 -29.75 21.99
C CYS A 169 7.86 -29.22 23.31
N ALA A 170 6.55 -28.97 23.34
CA ALA A 170 5.83 -28.64 24.58
C ALA A 170 5.83 -29.81 25.57
N ASN A 171 5.92 -31.05 25.07
CA ASN A 171 6.04 -32.22 25.91
C ASN A 171 7.47 -32.33 26.47
N PRO A 172 7.69 -32.20 27.80
CA PRO A 172 9.02 -32.25 28.40
C PRO A 172 9.69 -33.62 28.28
N PHE A 173 8.94 -34.67 27.94
CA PHE A 173 9.47 -36.02 27.72
C PHE A 173 9.96 -36.25 26.28
N CYS A 174 9.68 -35.34 25.35
CA CYS A 174 10.05 -35.46 23.94
C CYS A 174 11.27 -34.57 23.63
N GLY A 175 12.30 -35.17 23.03
CA GLY A 175 13.56 -34.49 22.66
C GLY A 175 13.58 -33.88 21.26
N ASN A 176 12.47 -33.95 20.52
CA ASN A 176 12.41 -33.49 19.14
C ASN A 176 12.68 -31.97 19.03
N THR A 177 13.51 -31.61 18.06
CA THR A 177 13.98 -30.24 17.79
C THR A 177 13.70 -29.79 16.36
N SER A 178 13.50 -30.70 15.40
CA SER A 178 13.51 -30.37 13.96
C SER A 178 12.44 -31.06 13.12
N GLN A 179 11.73 -32.06 13.65
CA GLN A 179 10.73 -32.80 12.87
C GLN A 179 9.33 -32.30 13.22
N TRP A 180 8.90 -31.26 12.49
CA TRP A 180 7.61 -30.61 12.68
C TRP A 180 6.75 -30.72 11.44
N GLU A 181 5.47 -31.00 11.62
CA GLU A 181 4.46 -30.96 10.56
C GLU A 181 3.49 -29.82 10.85
N LEU A 182 3.20 -28.99 9.84
CA LEU A 182 2.25 -27.89 9.97
C LEU A 182 0.81 -28.45 9.98
N HIS A 183 0.02 -28.06 10.98
CA HIS A 183 -1.41 -28.35 11.04
C HIS A 183 -2.23 -27.18 10.47
N PRO A 184 -2.73 -27.28 9.23
CA PRO A 184 -3.45 -26.17 8.59
C PRO A 184 -4.77 -25.82 9.30
N GLU A 185 -5.45 -26.80 9.89
CA GLU A 185 -6.77 -26.58 10.52
C GLU A 185 -6.70 -25.77 11.82
N LYS A 186 -5.58 -25.85 12.53
CA LYS A 186 -5.36 -25.16 13.81
C LYS A 186 -4.52 -23.89 13.66
N SER A 187 -3.88 -23.72 12.51
CA SER A 187 -3.14 -22.51 12.20
C SER A 187 -4.07 -21.37 11.79
N VAL A 188 -3.64 -20.16 12.10
CA VAL A 188 -4.35 -18.94 11.70
C VAL A 188 -3.69 -18.41 10.44
N PHE A 189 -4.48 -18.40 9.36
CA PHE A 189 -4.12 -17.77 8.09
C PHE A 189 -4.80 -16.42 7.97
N VAL A 190 -4.10 -15.48 7.33
CA VAL A 190 -4.57 -14.13 7.07
C VAL A 190 -4.27 -13.77 5.63
N ASP A 191 -5.21 -13.11 4.97
CA ASP A 191 -4.99 -12.60 3.63
C ASP A 191 -4.01 -11.42 3.64
N TRP A 192 -3.01 -11.47 2.75
CA TRP A 192 -2.08 -10.38 2.54
C TRP A 192 -1.99 -10.02 1.05
N GLN A 193 -1.67 -8.76 0.81
CA GLN A 193 -1.50 -8.22 -0.52
C GLN A 193 -0.33 -7.24 -0.54
N LYS A 194 0.51 -7.35 -1.57
CA LYS A 194 1.58 -6.38 -1.83
C LYS A 194 1.12 -5.35 -2.86
N VAL A 195 1.30 -4.07 -2.55
CA VAL A 195 0.98 -2.95 -3.43
C VAL A 195 2.22 -2.10 -3.65
N ARG A 196 2.56 -1.82 -4.91
CA ARG A 196 3.64 -0.88 -5.25
C ARG A 196 3.08 0.52 -5.37
N VAL A 197 3.58 1.42 -4.54
CA VAL A 197 3.12 2.80 -4.45
C VAL A 197 4.19 3.74 -4.97
N GLN A 198 3.78 4.70 -5.79
CA GLN A 198 4.64 5.74 -6.35
C GLN A 198 4.33 7.10 -5.69
N GLU A 199 5.35 7.93 -5.59
CA GLU A 199 5.23 9.31 -5.13
C GLU A 199 4.26 10.11 -6.01
N ASN A 200 3.43 10.94 -5.38
CA ASN A 200 2.47 11.78 -6.09
C ASN A 200 3.19 12.86 -6.91
N SER A 201 2.66 13.18 -8.09
CA SER A 201 3.27 14.16 -9.01
C SER A 201 3.48 15.54 -8.39
N ASP A 202 2.54 15.95 -7.53
CA ASP A 202 2.55 17.26 -6.84
C ASP A 202 3.73 17.40 -5.85
N GLU A 203 4.29 16.28 -5.38
CA GLU A 203 5.35 16.26 -4.38
C GLU A 203 6.76 16.10 -4.98
N ILE A 204 6.87 15.81 -6.27
CA ILE A 204 8.14 15.53 -6.94
C ILE A 204 8.90 16.84 -7.18
N PRO A 205 10.15 16.97 -6.71
CA PRO A 205 10.97 18.12 -7.05
C PRO A 205 11.34 18.08 -8.54
N ALA A 206 11.30 19.25 -9.20
CA ALA A 206 11.60 19.37 -10.62
C ALA A 206 12.95 18.73 -10.97
N GLY A 207 12.95 17.85 -11.99
CA GLY A 207 14.15 17.17 -12.48
C GLY A 207 14.54 15.88 -11.75
N SER A 208 13.76 15.42 -10.76
CA SER A 208 14.00 14.12 -10.10
C SER A 208 13.07 13.01 -10.60
N MET A 209 13.59 11.78 -10.68
CA MET A 209 12.76 10.60 -10.93
C MET A 209 11.88 10.27 -9.70
N PRO A 210 10.61 9.90 -9.90
CA PRO A 210 9.72 9.47 -8.81
C PRO A 210 10.26 8.22 -8.12
N ARG A 211 10.10 8.16 -6.79
CA ARG A 211 10.47 6.97 -6.00
C ARG A 211 9.24 6.08 -5.79
N SER A 212 9.46 4.78 -5.79
CA SER A 212 8.45 3.77 -5.46
C SER A 212 8.80 3.02 -4.18
N ILE A 213 7.81 2.72 -3.37
CA ILE A 213 7.92 1.90 -2.17
C ILE A 213 6.94 0.72 -2.26
N ASP A 214 7.33 -0.43 -1.73
CA ASP A 214 6.42 -1.58 -1.62
C ASP A 214 5.70 -1.51 -0.27
N VAL A 215 4.37 -1.58 -0.33
CA VAL A 215 3.46 -1.59 0.82
C VAL A 215 2.86 -2.98 0.97
N ILE A 216 2.74 -3.47 2.20
CA ILE A 216 2.11 -4.73 2.56
C ILE A 216 0.80 -4.40 3.29
N LEU A 217 -0.30 -4.95 2.77
CA LEU A 217 -1.65 -4.89 3.33
C LEU A 217 -2.00 -6.26 3.91
N ARG A 218 -2.73 -6.28 5.02
CA ARG A 218 -3.21 -7.49 5.70
C ARG A 218 -4.67 -7.35 6.11
N HIS A 219 -5.35 -8.47 6.29
CA HIS A 219 -6.74 -8.54 6.75
C HIS A 219 -7.69 -7.75 5.83
N GLU A 220 -8.67 -7.04 6.39
CA GLU A 220 -9.69 -6.28 5.67
C GLU A 220 -9.15 -5.08 4.87
N ASN A 221 -7.88 -4.71 5.05
CA ASN A 221 -7.24 -3.66 4.26
C ASN A 221 -6.86 -4.13 2.84
N VAL A 222 -6.91 -5.44 2.59
CA VAL A 222 -6.66 -6.03 1.27
C VAL A 222 -7.76 -5.61 0.30
N GLU A 223 -7.43 -5.48 -1.00
CA GLU A 223 -8.31 -5.04 -2.09
C GLU A 223 -8.89 -3.61 -1.99
N GLN A 224 -8.62 -2.88 -0.91
CA GLN A 224 -9.05 -1.47 -0.79
C GLN A 224 -8.29 -0.54 -1.74
N ALA A 225 -7.02 -0.84 -2.03
CA ALA A 225 -6.21 -0.06 -2.95
C ALA A 225 -6.32 -0.62 -4.36
N LYS A 226 -6.80 0.20 -5.32
CA LYS A 226 -6.83 -0.14 -6.74
C LYS A 226 -5.70 0.57 -7.49
N ALA A 227 -5.23 -0.03 -8.58
CA ALA A 227 -4.25 0.60 -9.45
C ALA A 227 -4.81 1.91 -10.02
N GLY A 228 -4.06 3.01 -9.89
CA GLY A 228 -4.47 4.35 -10.31
C GLY A 228 -4.92 5.25 -9.16
N ASP A 229 -5.32 4.68 -8.02
CA ASP A 229 -5.88 5.47 -6.93
C ASP A 229 -4.81 6.15 -6.09
N ARG A 230 -5.13 7.37 -5.67
CA ARG A 230 -4.37 8.09 -4.64
C ARG A 230 -4.84 7.64 -3.28
N VAL A 231 -3.92 7.04 -2.53
CA VAL A 231 -4.20 6.36 -1.28
C VAL A 231 -3.25 6.89 -0.21
N VAL A 232 -3.79 7.06 0.98
CA VAL A 232 -3.04 7.34 2.19
C VAL A 232 -2.89 6.02 2.94
N PHE A 233 -1.64 5.62 3.16
CA PHE A 233 -1.31 4.47 3.97
C PHE A 233 -0.89 4.94 5.35
N THR A 234 -1.45 4.34 6.39
CA THR A 234 -1.05 4.58 7.78
C THR A 234 -0.51 3.27 8.35
N GLY A 235 0.67 3.31 8.97
CA GLY A 235 1.32 2.13 9.49
C GLY A 235 2.77 2.37 9.86
N ALA A 236 3.60 1.33 9.77
CA ALA A 236 5.00 1.41 10.18
C ALA A 236 5.96 0.99 9.06
N LEU A 237 7.09 1.69 8.99
CA LEU A 237 8.19 1.29 8.11
C LEU A 237 8.94 0.11 8.74
N ILE A 238 9.02 -0.99 7.99
CA ILE A 238 9.71 -2.21 8.39
C ILE A 238 10.87 -2.53 7.46
N VAL A 239 11.77 -3.40 7.93
CA VAL A 239 12.90 -3.86 7.16
C VAL A 239 12.78 -5.37 7.01
N VAL A 240 12.63 -5.83 5.77
CA VAL A 240 12.46 -7.25 5.42
C VAL A 240 13.78 -7.77 4.83
N PRO A 241 14.30 -8.91 5.30
CA PRO A 241 15.48 -9.54 4.70
C PRO A 241 15.15 -10.03 3.28
N ASP A 242 15.94 -9.63 2.29
CA ASP A 242 15.80 -10.08 0.91
C ASP A 242 16.61 -11.37 0.71
N VAL A 243 15.92 -12.53 0.82
CA VAL A 243 16.54 -13.86 0.66
C VAL A 243 16.68 -14.26 -0.83
N SER A 244 16.11 -13.48 -1.76
CA SER A 244 16.05 -13.83 -3.19
C SER A 244 17.34 -13.47 -3.94
N ARG A 245 18.07 -12.44 -3.49
CA ARG A 245 19.34 -12.02 -4.10
C ARG A 245 20.48 -13.02 -3.93
N PHE A 246 20.31 -14.02 -3.07
CA PHE A 246 21.32 -15.04 -2.82
C PHE A 246 21.41 -16.09 -3.95
N GLY A 247 20.30 -16.37 -4.65
CA GLY A 247 20.26 -17.40 -5.69
C GLY A 247 20.98 -17.04 -6.99
N LYS A 248 21.09 -15.74 -7.32
CA LYS A 248 21.66 -15.28 -8.60
C LYS A 248 23.20 -15.18 -8.61
N ASN A 249 23.85 -15.17 -7.44
CA ASN A 249 25.30 -14.98 -7.32
C ASN A 249 26.07 -16.23 -6.87
N GLY A 250 25.50 -17.43 -7.00
CA GLY A 250 26.26 -18.70 -6.86
C GLY A 250 26.85 -18.96 -5.46
N GLY A 251 26.27 -18.40 -4.40
CA GLY A 251 26.72 -18.63 -3.03
C GLY A 251 26.18 -19.96 -2.48
N GLU A 252 27.06 -20.94 -2.27
CA GLU A 252 26.74 -22.19 -1.57
C GLU A 252 26.07 -21.95 -0.20
N ASN A 253 25.10 -22.80 0.12
CA ASN A 253 24.43 -22.83 1.42
C ASN A 253 25.40 -23.33 2.52
N VAL A 254 26.12 -22.42 3.16
CA VAL A 254 26.88 -22.76 4.38
C VAL A 254 25.95 -22.65 5.59
N VAL A 255 25.67 -23.81 6.20
CA VAL A 255 25.03 -23.95 7.52
C VAL A 255 26.04 -23.49 8.57
N ALA A 256 25.58 -22.69 9.55
CA ALA A 256 26.39 -22.24 10.66
C ALA A 256 26.82 -23.43 11.54
N ALA A 257 28.01 -23.97 11.29
CA ALA A 257 28.68 -24.86 12.23
C ALA A 257 29.14 -24.04 13.45
N ARG A 258 28.30 -24.00 14.50
CA ARG A 258 28.75 -23.53 15.81
C ARG A 258 29.81 -24.50 16.33
N ARG A 259 31.08 -24.10 16.30
CA ARG A 259 32.14 -24.75 17.08
C ARG A 259 31.86 -24.52 18.57
N GLY A 260 31.40 -25.56 19.24
CA GLY A 260 31.16 -25.56 20.68
C GLY A 260 30.70 -26.92 21.15
N GLY A 261 31.65 -27.86 21.26
CA GLY A 261 31.38 -29.21 21.75
C GLY A 261 32.68 -29.96 21.98
N THR A 262 33.23 -29.83 23.18
CA THR A 262 34.31 -30.65 23.73
C THR A 262 33.97 -32.13 23.64
N CYS A 263 34.54 -32.85 22.68
CA CYS A 263 34.56 -34.31 22.68
C CYS A 263 35.86 -34.77 23.35
N ARG A 264 35.78 -35.00 24.66
CA ARG A 264 36.69 -35.89 25.38
C ARG A 264 36.41 -37.31 24.87
N SER A 265 37.34 -37.92 24.15
CA SER A 265 37.46 -39.37 24.13
C SER A 265 38.93 -39.77 24.07
N ARG A 266 39.26 -40.68 24.99
CA ARG A 266 40.58 -41.17 25.36
C ARG A 266 40.73 -42.54 24.67
N TYR A 267 41.94 -42.85 24.20
CA TYR A 267 42.41 -44.14 23.63
C TYR A 267 41.89 -44.51 22.23
N THR A 268 42.75 -44.46 21.21
CA THR A 268 43.53 -45.61 20.70
C THR A 268 44.49 -45.14 19.60
N ASN A 269 45.70 -45.69 19.61
CA ASN A 269 46.76 -45.48 18.62
C ASN A 269 46.33 -45.95 17.21
N ALA A 270 46.61 -45.16 16.16
CA ALA A 270 47.16 -45.66 14.89
C ALA A 270 47.48 -44.53 13.89
N PHE A 271 48.78 -44.40 13.67
CA PHE A 271 49.50 -43.97 12.48
C PHE A 271 48.86 -44.37 11.14
N THR A 272 48.55 -43.44 10.23
CA THR A 272 49.07 -43.42 8.84
C THR A 272 48.59 -42.22 8.02
N ILE A 273 49.56 -41.56 7.41
CA ILE A 273 49.46 -40.65 6.26
C ILE A 273 49.27 -41.48 4.98
N ARG A 274 48.40 -41.04 4.07
CA ARG A 274 48.49 -41.12 2.58
C ARG A 274 47.21 -40.51 1.97
N SER A 275 47.24 -39.31 1.39
CA SER A 275 47.62 -39.03 0.00
C SER A 275 46.92 -39.92 -1.03
N ASN A 276 45.94 -39.36 -1.75
CA ASN A 276 45.83 -39.62 -3.17
C ASN A 276 45.39 -38.36 -3.91
N VAL A 277 46.30 -37.95 -4.79
CA VAL A 277 46.28 -36.87 -5.75
C VAL A 277 45.47 -37.32 -6.97
N GLY A 278 44.63 -36.43 -7.47
CA GLY A 278 44.03 -36.52 -8.80
C GLY A 278 44.07 -35.12 -9.39
N GLU A 279 45.15 -34.84 -10.11
CA GLU A 279 45.42 -33.60 -10.84
C GLU A 279 44.37 -33.38 -11.93
N ASN A 280 43.90 -32.14 -12.05
CA ASN A 280 43.87 -31.46 -13.34
C ASN A 280 43.98 -29.95 -13.10
N SER A 281 45.08 -29.43 -13.63
CA SER A 281 45.57 -28.08 -13.50
C SER A 281 45.00 -27.19 -14.60
N SER A 282 44.51 -26.02 -14.21
CA SER A 282 44.58 -24.83 -15.04
C SER A 282 44.99 -23.66 -14.14
N HIS A 283 46.29 -23.35 -14.21
CA HIS A 283 46.94 -22.23 -13.56
C HIS A 283 46.26 -20.90 -13.94
N GLY A 284 45.71 -20.22 -12.93
CA GLY A 284 45.56 -18.78 -12.88
C GLY A 284 46.18 -18.31 -11.57
N MET A 285 47.41 -17.81 -11.64
CA MET A 285 48.13 -17.25 -10.52
C MET A 285 47.52 -15.89 -10.18
N GLU A 286 46.62 -15.85 -9.19
CA GLU A 286 46.28 -14.61 -8.49
C GLU A 286 46.53 -14.80 -7.01
N GLY A 287 47.18 -13.79 -6.42
CA GLY A 287 47.88 -13.86 -5.17
C GLY A 287 47.10 -14.44 -4.00
N GLU A 288 47.88 -14.94 -3.05
CA GLU A 288 47.47 -15.32 -1.71
C GLU A 288 46.90 -14.10 -0.95
N GLY A 289 45.71 -13.68 -1.35
CA GLY A 289 44.90 -12.74 -0.63
C GLY A 289 44.26 -13.46 0.54
N VAL A 290 44.27 -12.79 1.71
CA VAL A 290 43.50 -13.20 2.89
C VAL A 290 42.08 -13.54 2.41
N ARG A 291 41.67 -14.82 2.50
CA ARG A 291 40.27 -15.24 2.29
C ARG A 291 39.42 -14.64 3.42
N GLY A 292 39.17 -13.33 3.31
CA GLY A 292 38.41 -12.53 4.25
C GLY A 292 36.97 -13.00 4.35
N LEU A 293 36.39 -12.82 5.55
CA LEU A 293 34.98 -12.97 6.00
C LEU A 293 34.16 -14.21 5.55
N LYS A 294 34.51 -14.94 4.49
CA LYS A 294 33.80 -16.13 4.01
C LYS A 294 33.98 -17.34 4.94
N ALA A 295 35.08 -17.40 5.70
CA ALA A 295 35.34 -18.46 6.67
C ALA A 295 34.63 -18.26 8.03
N THR A 296 34.11 -17.06 8.32
CA THR A 296 33.45 -16.79 9.61
C THR A 296 31.97 -17.17 9.63
N GLY A 297 31.44 -17.79 8.56
CA GLY A 297 30.04 -18.22 8.50
C GLY A 297 29.03 -17.07 8.61
N VAL A 298 29.49 -15.83 8.41
CA VAL A 298 28.64 -14.64 8.45
C VAL A 298 27.96 -14.51 7.09
N LYS A 299 26.68 -14.86 7.03
CA LYS A 299 25.83 -14.60 5.87
C LYS A 299 25.66 -13.08 5.73
N GLU A 300 25.99 -12.52 4.58
CA GLU A 300 25.75 -11.12 4.27
C GLU A 300 24.25 -10.91 4.04
N LEU A 301 23.51 -10.47 5.06
CA LEU A 301 22.07 -10.28 4.99
C LEU A 301 21.76 -8.95 4.28
N THR A 302 21.25 -9.01 3.06
CA THR A 302 20.72 -7.83 2.37
C THR A 302 19.31 -7.55 2.86
N TYR A 303 19.04 -6.30 3.22
CA TYR A 303 17.75 -5.85 3.72
C TYR A 303 17.07 -4.90 2.73
N LYS A 304 15.75 -5.03 2.59
CA LYS A 304 14.89 -4.12 1.83
C LYS A 304 13.91 -3.45 2.77
N THR A 305 13.70 -2.15 2.61
CA THR A 305 12.62 -1.44 3.32
C THR A 305 11.27 -1.76 2.69
N ALA A 306 10.29 -2.12 3.51
CA ALA A 306 8.89 -2.27 3.12
C ALA A 306 8.03 -1.49 4.11
N PHE A 307 6.85 -1.06 3.69
CA PHE A 307 5.91 -0.40 4.58
C PHE A 307 4.78 -1.35 4.94
N LEU A 308 4.57 -1.62 6.23
CA LEU A 308 3.44 -2.40 6.71
C LEU A 308 2.31 -1.44 7.03
N ALA A 309 1.24 -1.46 6.22
CA ALA A 309 0.09 -0.59 6.44
C ALA A 309 -0.94 -1.27 7.33
N CYS A 310 -1.41 -0.51 8.32
CA CYS A 310 -2.44 -0.90 9.27
C CYS A 310 -3.81 -0.36 8.85
N SER A 311 -3.84 0.72 8.08
CA SER A 311 -5.05 1.26 7.49
C SER A 311 -4.74 1.82 6.10
N VAL A 312 -5.69 1.62 5.21
CA VAL A 312 -5.70 2.16 3.86
C VAL A 312 -6.89 3.11 3.78
N GLN A 313 -6.64 4.36 3.40
CA GLN A 313 -7.70 5.32 3.12
C GLN A 313 -7.51 5.85 1.72
N THR A 314 -8.52 5.71 0.87
CA THR A 314 -8.50 6.43 -0.39
C THR A 314 -8.58 7.92 -0.11
N MET A 315 -7.90 8.76 -0.90
CA MET A 315 -8.03 10.22 -0.75
C MET A 315 -9.49 10.67 -0.92
N ALA A 316 -10.29 9.94 -1.71
CA ALA A 316 -11.73 10.18 -1.82
C ALA A 316 -12.47 10.02 -0.48
N GLN A 317 -12.09 9.04 0.35
CA GLN A 317 -12.66 8.84 1.69
C GLN A 317 -12.09 9.80 2.73
N ARG A 318 -10.81 10.20 2.61
CA ARG A 318 -10.17 11.13 3.57
C ARG A 318 -10.54 12.59 3.33
N PHE A 319 -10.73 12.97 2.07
CA PHE A 319 -11.15 14.31 1.65
C PHE A 319 -12.65 14.35 1.33
N ASP A 320 -13.48 13.72 2.17
CA ASP A 320 -14.94 13.96 2.09
C ASP A 320 -15.31 15.43 2.35
N ARG A 321 -14.33 16.30 2.62
CA ARG A 321 -14.39 17.71 2.24
C ARG A 321 -14.37 17.84 0.71
N VAL A 322 -15.56 17.70 0.15
CA VAL A 322 -15.92 17.88 -1.26
C VAL A 322 -15.41 16.74 -2.14
N SER A 323 -16.12 15.62 -2.06
CA SER A 323 -16.44 14.89 -3.28
C SER A 323 -17.00 15.90 -4.29
N ILE A 324 -16.20 16.28 -5.29
CA ILE A 324 -16.59 17.19 -6.39
C ILE A 324 -17.88 16.70 -7.09
N ARG A 325 -18.29 15.45 -6.85
CA ARG A 325 -19.38 14.75 -7.51
C ARG A 325 -20.17 13.80 -6.58
N SER A 326 -20.33 14.08 -5.28
CA SER A 326 -21.29 13.29 -4.49
C SER A 326 -22.71 13.63 -4.93
N GLU A 327 -23.49 12.58 -5.22
CA GLU A 327 -24.89 12.64 -5.65
C GLU A 327 -25.86 12.86 -4.47
N MET A 328 -25.36 12.96 -3.22
CA MET A 328 -26.19 13.10 -2.02
C MET A 328 -25.95 14.46 -1.37
N GLY A 329 -26.85 15.40 -1.64
CA GLY A 329 -26.76 16.81 -1.21
C GLY A 329 -27.17 17.10 0.24
N GLU A 330 -27.19 16.11 1.13
CA GLU A 330 -27.73 16.31 2.50
C GLU A 330 -26.68 16.23 3.63
N GLU A 331 -25.48 15.68 3.39
CA GLU A 331 -24.46 15.50 4.46
C GLU A 331 -23.35 16.56 4.47
N THR A 332 -23.19 17.35 3.39
CA THR A 332 -22.03 18.24 3.21
C THR A 332 -22.02 19.52 4.05
N GLU A 333 -23.13 19.93 4.68
CA GLU A 333 -23.14 21.19 5.48
C GLU A 333 -22.39 21.05 6.82
N ASN A 334 -22.25 19.83 7.34
CA ASN A 334 -21.67 19.59 8.66
C ASN A 334 -20.13 19.52 8.68
N ASP A 335 -19.48 19.46 7.52
CA ASP A 335 -18.01 19.31 7.41
C ASP A 335 -17.24 20.63 7.28
N PHE A 336 -17.95 21.73 7.02
CA PHE A 336 -17.34 23.05 6.87
C PHE A 336 -17.34 23.81 8.20
N SER A 337 -16.24 24.52 8.46
CA SER A 337 -16.21 25.51 9.54
C SER A 337 -17.24 26.62 9.26
N GLU A 338 -17.83 27.19 10.30
CA GLU A 338 -18.77 28.32 10.18
C GLU A 338 -18.15 29.49 9.38
N ASP A 339 -16.85 29.76 9.57
CA ASP A 339 -16.10 30.79 8.85
C ASP A 339 -16.04 30.52 7.33
N GLU A 340 -15.84 29.26 6.95
CA GLU A 340 -15.78 28.87 5.53
C GLU A 340 -17.15 29.02 4.89
N LEU A 341 -18.20 28.64 5.62
CA LEU A 341 -19.58 28.73 5.15
C LEU A 341 -20.03 30.18 4.97
N GLU A 342 -19.61 31.09 5.86
CA GLU A 342 -19.82 32.53 5.69
C GLU A 342 -19.12 33.06 4.42
N SER A 343 -17.87 32.66 4.19
CA SER A 343 -17.14 33.07 2.98
C SER A 343 -17.83 32.58 1.68
N ILE A 344 -18.37 31.35 1.70
CA ILE A 344 -19.13 30.77 0.58
C ILE A 344 -20.43 31.53 0.34
N ARG A 345 -21.16 31.90 1.42
CA ARG A 345 -22.37 32.73 1.33
C ARG A 345 -22.07 34.09 0.70
N LEU A 346 -20.96 34.72 1.08
CA LEU A 346 -20.52 35.98 0.50
C LEU A 346 -20.18 35.85 -0.99
N MET A 347 -19.42 34.81 -1.38
CA MET A 347 -19.13 34.52 -2.78
C MET A 347 -20.38 34.22 -3.61
N LYS A 348 -21.40 33.59 -3.00
CA LYS A 348 -22.69 33.30 -3.65
C LYS A 348 -23.49 34.57 -3.94
N ALA A 349 -23.42 35.57 -3.07
CA ALA A 349 -24.18 36.82 -3.18
C ALA A 349 -23.72 37.74 -4.34
N ASP A 350 -22.47 37.59 -4.79
CA ASP A 350 -21.90 38.38 -5.88
C ASP A 350 -22.58 38.09 -7.24
N ALA A 351 -23.10 39.14 -7.90
CA ALA A 351 -23.75 39.03 -9.22
C ALA A 351 -22.78 38.65 -10.35
N ASP A 352 -21.55 39.20 -10.33
CA ASP A 352 -20.52 38.96 -11.36
C ASP A 352 -19.60 37.76 -11.05
N ARG A 353 -20.01 36.85 -10.16
CA ARG A 353 -19.20 35.72 -9.70
C ARG A 353 -18.60 34.89 -10.84
N TYR A 354 -19.37 34.67 -11.90
CA TYR A 354 -18.94 33.87 -13.05
C TYR A 354 -17.76 34.51 -13.78
N MET A 355 -17.80 35.83 -14.00
CA MET A 355 -16.71 36.53 -14.67
C MET A 355 -15.49 36.70 -13.76
N LYS A 356 -15.70 36.94 -12.46
CA LYS A 356 -14.61 37.01 -11.48
C LYS A 356 -13.87 35.66 -11.36
N MET A 357 -14.59 34.55 -11.26
CA MET A 357 -14.01 33.20 -11.20
C MET A 357 -13.25 32.83 -12.48
N ALA A 358 -13.82 33.17 -13.64
CA ALA A 358 -13.12 32.93 -14.91
C ALA A 358 -11.83 33.75 -15.02
N LYS A 359 -11.83 35.00 -14.56
CA LYS A 359 -10.63 35.86 -14.57
C LYS A 359 -9.58 35.46 -13.53
N SER A 360 -9.99 34.88 -12.40
CA SER A 360 -9.04 34.33 -11.41
C SER A 360 -8.31 33.09 -11.89
N LEU A 361 -8.85 32.40 -12.90
CA LEU A 361 -8.20 31.26 -13.54
C LEU A 361 -7.04 31.75 -14.43
N CYS A 362 -5.83 31.24 -14.18
CA CYS A 362 -4.60 31.60 -14.91
C CYS A 362 -4.33 33.12 -14.99
N PRO A 363 -3.93 33.78 -13.89
CA PRO A 363 -3.65 35.23 -13.91
C PRO A 363 -2.44 35.61 -14.77
N SER A 364 -1.55 34.66 -15.10
CA SER A 364 -0.35 34.88 -15.92
C SER A 364 -0.65 35.10 -17.40
N VAL A 365 -1.78 34.60 -17.90
CA VAL A 365 -2.18 34.77 -19.29
C VAL A 365 -3.08 36.00 -19.38
N TYR A 366 -2.93 36.81 -20.42
CA TYR A 366 -3.82 37.95 -20.69
C TYR A 366 -4.87 37.58 -21.74
N GLY A 367 -6.12 37.99 -21.53
CA GLY A 367 -7.23 37.75 -22.48
C GLY A 367 -7.82 36.34 -22.46
N HIS A 368 -8.47 35.95 -23.56
CA HIS A 368 -9.16 34.68 -23.78
C HIS A 368 -10.22 34.34 -22.72
N ASP A 369 -11.10 35.30 -22.39
CA ASP A 369 -12.15 35.12 -21.37
C ASP A 369 -13.09 33.95 -21.70
N GLU A 370 -13.34 33.66 -22.98
CA GLU A 370 -14.17 32.53 -23.41
C GLU A 370 -13.53 31.17 -23.13
N ILE A 371 -12.22 31.04 -23.37
CA ILE A 371 -11.48 29.80 -23.07
C ILE A 371 -11.47 29.56 -21.56
N ARG A 372 -11.24 30.60 -20.76
CA ARG A 372 -11.27 30.49 -19.29
C ARG A 372 -12.65 30.09 -18.77
N LYS A 373 -13.71 30.67 -19.33
CA LYS A 373 -15.10 30.29 -19.05
C LYS A 373 -15.36 28.82 -19.38
N GLY A 374 -14.87 28.35 -20.52
CA GLY A 374 -14.94 26.94 -20.91
C GLY A 374 -14.21 26.03 -19.92
N ILE A 375 -12.95 26.33 -19.60
CA ILE A 375 -12.16 25.55 -18.64
C ILE A 375 -12.85 25.55 -17.26
N LEU A 376 -13.41 26.69 -16.83
CA LEU A 376 -14.16 26.78 -15.58
C LEU A 376 -15.37 25.82 -15.57
N LEU A 377 -16.13 25.74 -16.66
CA LEU A 377 -17.24 24.78 -16.79
C LEU A 377 -16.75 23.33 -16.76
N MET A 378 -15.59 23.04 -17.36
CA MET A 378 -14.97 21.71 -17.29
C MET A 378 -14.54 21.34 -15.86
N LEU A 379 -14.08 22.30 -15.06
CA LEU A 379 -13.72 22.08 -13.65
C LEU A 379 -14.94 21.77 -12.78
N PHE A 380 -16.07 22.44 -13.01
CA PHE A 380 -17.32 22.16 -12.30
C PHE A 380 -17.98 20.85 -12.76
N GLY A 381 -17.80 20.47 -14.03
CA GLY A 381 -18.40 19.27 -14.60
C GLY A 381 -19.92 19.36 -14.71
N GLY A 382 -20.54 18.25 -15.12
CA GLY A 382 -21.99 18.10 -15.17
C GLY A 382 -22.47 16.95 -14.29
N VAL A 383 -23.78 16.79 -14.20
CA VAL A 383 -24.42 15.72 -13.40
C VAL A 383 -24.43 14.43 -14.21
N HIS A 384 -23.86 13.36 -13.64
CA HIS A 384 -24.02 12.01 -14.17
C HIS A 384 -25.45 11.55 -13.92
N LYS A 385 -26.13 10.99 -14.93
CA LYS A 385 -27.51 10.52 -14.79
C LYS A 385 -27.58 9.06 -15.13
N THR A 386 -28.27 8.29 -14.30
CA THR A 386 -28.70 6.94 -14.64
C THR A 386 -30.13 7.01 -15.17
N THR A 387 -30.35 6.41 -16.33
CA THR A 387 -31.71 6.20 -16.84
C THR A 387 -32.39 5.06 -16.08
N ASN A 388 -33.72 5.00 -16.14
CA ASN A 388 -34.48 3.90 -15.51
C ASN A 388 -34.10 2.51 -16.04
N GLU A 389 -33.46 2.43 -17.22
CA GLU A 389 -32.96 1.20 -17.85
C GLU A 389 -31.52 0.84 -17.44
N GLY A 390 -30.90 1.60 -16.52
CA GLY A 390 -29.57 1.31 -16.01
C GLY A 390 -28.40 1.81 -16.89
N ILE A 391 -28.69 2.49 -18.00
CA ILE A 391 -27.66 3.12 -18.84
C ILE A 391 -27.18 4.39 -18.14
N LYS A 392 -25.85 4.51 -17.97
CA LYS A 392 -25.18 5.68 -17.41
C LYS A 392 -24.94 6.71 -18.51
N LEU A 393 -25.48 7.91 -18.32
CA LEU A 393 -25.24 9.07 -19.17
C LEU A 393 -24.09 9.88 -18.60
N ARG A 394 -23.17 10.24 -19.49
CA ARG A 394 -21.98 11.02 -19.18
C ARG A 394 -22.34 12.47 -18.84
N GLY A 395 -21.82 12.97 -17.72
CA GLY A 395 -21.92 14.38 -17.30
C GLY A 395 -20.66 15.21 -17.60
N ASP A 396 -19.56 14.57 -17.99
CA ASP A 396 -18.27 15.25 -18.18
C ASP A 396 -18.17 16.02 -19.49
N ILE A 397 -17.50 17.18 -19.46
CA ILE A 397 -17.30 18.05 -20.63
C ILE A 397 -15.87 17.88 -21.14
N ASN A 398 -15.69 17.56 -22.42
CA ASN A 398 -14.39 17.61 -23.09
C ASN A 398 -14.22 18.94 -23.80
N ILE A 399 -13.03 19.52 -23.73
CA ILE A 399 -12.69 20.78 -24.38
C ILE A 399 -11.44 20.59 -25.24
N CYS A 400 -11.47 21.15 -26.45
CA CYS A 400 -10.32 21.19 -27.34
C CYS A 400 -9.97 22.65 -27.70
N ILE A 401 -8.68 23.01 -27.61
CA ILE A 401 -8.17 24.36 -27.90
C ILE A 401 -7.32 24.33 -29.17
N GLY A 402 -7.72 25.13 -30.17
CA GLY A 402 -7.19 25.05 -31.54
C GLY A 402 -6.25 26.19 -31.99
N ASP A 403 -6.32 27.38 -31.38
CA ASP A 403 -5.66 28.57 -31.95
C ASP A 403 -4.13 28.64 -31.72
N PRO A 404 -3.29 28.63 -32.77
CA PRO A 404 -1.84 28.66 -32.60
C PRO A 404 -1.38 29.90 -31.80
N SER A 405 -0.30 29.74 -31.01
CA SER A 405 0.34 30.83 -30.25
C SER A 405 -0.51 31.49 -29.14
N THR A 406 -1.58 30.85 -28.66
CA THR A 406 -2.49 31.37 -27.60
C THR A 406 -2.14 30.91 -26.17
N ALA A 407 -0.87 30.63 -25.90
CA ALA A 407 -0.41 30.10 -24.60
C ALA A 407 -1.13 28.81 -24.14
N LYS A 408 -1.65 27.98 -25.07
CA LYS A 408 -2.38 26.72 -24.76
C LYS A 408 -1.66 25.85 -23.74
N SER A 409 -0.39 25.52 -23.98
CA SER A 409 0.37 24.66 -23.08
C SER A 409 0.54 25.27 -21.68
N GLN A 410 0.43 26.60 -21.52
CA GLN A 410 0.42 27.24 -20.20
C GLN A 410 -0.91 27.00 -19.48
N PHE A 411 -2.05 27.03 -20.17
CA PHE A 411 -3.34 26.64 -19.59
C PHE A 411 -3.33 25.19 -19.11
N LEU A 412 -2.82 24.26 -19.95
CA LEU A 412 -2.74 22.84 -19.60
C LEU A 412 -1.85 22.62 -18.36
N LYS A 413 -0.66 23.25 -18.33
CA LYS A 413 0.28 23.14 -17.20
C LYS A 413 -0.29 23.75 -15.92
N TYR A 414 -1.01 24.86 -16.02
CA TYR A 414 -1.64 25.48 -14.86
C TYR A 414 -2.73 24.60 -14.27
N ILE A 415 -3.61 24.00 -15.11
CA ILE A 415 -4.68 23.11 -14.63
C ILE A 415 -4.11 21.89 -13.92
N VAL A 416 -3.01 21.34 -14.44
CA VAL A 416 -2.33 20.20 -13.83
C VAL A 416 -1.73 20.54 -12.47
N GLN A 417 -1.31 21.77 -12.25
CA GLN A 417 -0.85 22.24 -10.93
C GLN A 417 -2.00 22.61 -9.99
N PHE A 418 -3.13 23.04 -10.56
CA PHE A 418 -4.29 23.49 -9.79
C PHE A 418 -5.11 22.31 -9.25
N LEU A 419 -5.34 21.28 -10.07
CA LEU A 419 -6.13 20.12 -9.69
C LEU A 419 -5.23 19.00 -9.16
N PRO A 420 -5.58 18.39 -8.03
CA PRO A 420 -4.83 17.25 -7.52
C PRO A 420 -4.86 16.10 -8.52
N ARG A 421 -6.01 15.69 -9.06
CA ARG A 421 -6.12 14.51 -9.96
C ARG A 421 -5.90 14.82 -11.45
N ALA A 422 -5.09 15.82 -11.79
CA ALA A 422 -4.80 16.14 -13.19
C ALA A 422 -3.43 15.63 -13.65
N ILE A 423 -3.37 15.18 -14.91
CA ILE A 423 -2.15 14.62 -15.51
C ILE A 423 -1.88 15.33 -16.83
N TYR A 424 -0.62 15.75 -17.03
CA TYR A 424 -0.14 16.30 -18.29
C TYR A 424 0.50 15.19 -19.12
N THR A 425 0.07 15.06 -20.37
CA THR A 425 0.63 14.11 -21.32
C THR A 425 0.80 14.75 -22.69
N SER A 426 1.84 14.36 -23.42
CA SER A 426 2.08 14.83 -24.80
C SER A 426 1.72 13.73 -25.77
N GLY A 427 0.81 14.01 -26.71
CA GLY A 427 0.27 13.05 -27.67
C GLY A 427 1.30 12.40 -28.57
N LYS A 428 2.50 13.01 -28.72
CA LYS A 428 3.61 12.44 -29.48
C LYS A 428 4.46 11.43 -28.68
N VAL A 429 4.58 11.65 -27.36
CA VAL A 429 5.42 10.82 -26.48
C VAL A 429 4.59 9.70 -25.85
N SER A 430 3.29 9.92 -25.71
CA SER A 430 2.33 8.96 -25.19
C SER A 430 1.96 7.94 -26.25
N THR A 431 2.10 6.66 -25.92
CA THR A 431 1.57 5.55 -26.71
C THR A 431 0.21 5.11 -26.15
N ALA A 432 -0.59 4.34 -26.90
CA ALA A 432 -1.85 3.77 -26.43
C ALA A 432 -1.69 3.05 -25.08
N ALA A 433 -0.59 2.31 -24.89
CA ALA A 433 -0.30 1.61 -23.64
C ALA A 433 -0.03 2.55 -22.46
N GLY A 434 0.58 3.72 -22.71
CA GLY A 434 0.81 4.75 -21.71
C GLY A 434 -0.44 5.59 -21.39
N LEU A 435 -1.36 5.74 -22.34
CA LEU A 435 -2.63 6.46 -22.15
C LEU A 435 -3.67 5.61 -21.43
N THR A 436 -3.83 4.35 -21.83
CA THR A 436 -4.88 3.45 -21.35
C THR A 436 -4.42 2.64 -20.14
N ALA A 437 -4.03 1.38 -20.36
CA ALA A 437 -3.32 0.56 -19.40
C ALA A 437 -2.41 -0.42 -20.15
N SER A 438 -1.35 -0.84 -19.48
CA SER A 438 -0.42 -1.83 -20.01
C SER A 438 -0.42 -3.07 -19.13
N VAL A 439 -0.16 -4.23 -19.73
CA VAL A 439 -0.02 -5.50 -18.99
C VAL A 439 1.47 -5.81 -18.92
N SER A 440 2.02 -5.84 -17.72
CA SER A 440 3.43 -6.13 -17.47
C SER A 440 3.58 -7.37 -16.60
N ARG A 441 4.72 -8.04 -16.68
CA ARG A 441 5.01 -9.22 -15.86
C ARG A 441 5.74 -8.79 -14.59
N ASP A 442 5.23 -9.19 -13.42
CA ASP A 442 5.92 -8.91 -12.15
C ASP A 442 7.20 -9.77 -12.06
N PRO A 443 8.38 -9.18 -11.86
CA PRO A 443 9.61 -9.94 -11.67
C PRO A 443 9.63 -10.83 -10.42
N ASP A 444 8.83 -10.51 -9.40
CA ASP A 444 8.83 -11.25 -8.12
C ASP A 444 7.96 -12.51 -8.20
N THR A 445 6.74 -12.41 -8.75
CA THR A 445 5.79 -13.53 -8.84
C THR A 445 5.79 -14.22 -10.21
N GLY A 446 6.24 -13.52 -11.26
CA GLY A 446 6.15 -14.00 -12.64
C GLY A 446 4.75 -13.94 -13.24
N GLU A 447 3.78 -13.33 -12.55
CA GLU A 447 2.39 -13.16 -13.01
C GLU A 447 2.23 -11.88 -13.83
N TYR A 448 1.16 -11.81 -14.63
CA TYR A 448 0.81 -10.62 -15.41
C TYR A 448 0.00 -9.67 -14.53
N CYS A 449 0.51 -8.45 -14.30
CA CYS A 449 -0.17 -7.38 -13.60
C CYS A 449 -0.58 -6.28 -14.58
N VAL A 450 -1.69 -5.61 -14.30
CA VAL A 450 -2.12 -4.44 -15.05
C VAL A 450 -1.51 -3.18 -14.43
N GLU A 451 -0.88 -2.36 -15.26
CA GLU A 451 -0.40 -1.02 -14.91
C GLU A 451 -1.35 0.03 -15.46
N ALA A 452 -1.82 0.90 -14.55
CA ALA A 452 -2.67 2.03 -14.91
C ALA A 452 -1.89 3.04 -15.78
N GLY A 453 -2.47 3.44 -16.91
CA GLY A 453 -1.97 4.54 -17.74
C GLY A 453 -2.52 5.90 -17.31
N ALA A 454 -2.17 6.93 -18.07
CA ALA A 454 -2.47 8.32 -17.74
C ALA A 454 -3.98 8.59 -17.54
N LEU A 455 -4.86 8.02 -18.38
CA LEU A 455 -6.30 8.24 -18.27
C LEU A 455 -6.86 7.64 -16.99
N MET A 456 -6.46 6.42 -16.64
CA MET A 456 -6.91 5.76 -15.41
C MET A 456 -6.41 6.46 -14.15
N LEU A 457 -5.16 6.91 -14.15
CA LEU A 457 -4.57 7.66 -13.03
C LEU A 457 -5.31 8.99 -12.80
N SER A 458 -5.94 9.56 -13.84
CA SER A 458 -6.73 10.77 -13.78
C SER A 458 -8.24 10.55 -13.52
N ASP A 459 -8.70 9.36 -13.09
CA ASP A 459 -10.12 9.11 -12.77
C ASP A 459 -10.73 10.20 -11.88
N ASN A 460 -11.95 10.65 -12.16
CA ASN A 460 -12.63 11.83 -11.55
C ASN A 460 -11.85 13.17 -11.63
N GLY A 461 -10.82 13.24 -12.47
CA GLY A 461 -9.99 14.41 -12.69
C GLY A 461 -9.97 14.83 -14.16
N ILE A 462 -8.86 15.46 -14.56
CA ILE A 462 -8.69 16.00 -15.91
C ILE A 462 -7.40 15.46 -16.53
N CYS A 463 -7.52 14.88 -17.72
CA CYS A 463 -6.37 14.48 -18.53
C CYS A 463 -6.08 15.58 -19.55
N CYS A 464 -4.94 16.25 -19.40
CA CYS A 464 -4.48 17.29 -20.31
C CYS A 464 -3.58 16.67 -21.38
N ILE A 465 -4.01 16.71 -22.64
CA ILE A 465 -3.27 16.17 -23.79
C ILE A 465 -2.79 17.32 -24.66
N ASP A 466 -1.47 17.47 -24.79
CA ASP A 466 -0.85 18.42 -25.72
C ASP A 466 -0.54 17.75 -27.06
N GLU A 467 -0.47 18.54 -28.13
CA GLU A 467 -0.20 18.07 -29.50
C GLU A 467 -1.12 16.93 -29.96
N PHE A 468 -2.43 17.06 -29.73
CA PHE A 468 -3.41 16.05 -30.09
C PHE A 468 -3.42 15.74 -31.61
N ASP A 469 -3.04 16.71 -32.45
CA ASP A 469 -2.90 16.54 -33.90
C ASP A 469 -1.70 15.68 -34.33
N LYS A 470 -0.73 15.44 -33.43
CA LYS A 470 0.49 14.65 -33.69
C LYS A 470 0.40 13.22 -33.16
N MET A 471 -0.75 12.84 -32.61
CA MET A 471 -0.98 11.51 -32.09
C MET A 471 -1.21 10.51 -33.22
N ASP A 472 -0.70 9.30 -33.04
CA ASP A 472 -0.94 8.21 -33.99
C ASP A 472 -2.42 7.79 -33.97
N PRO A 473 -2.99 7.39 -35.12
CA PRO A 473 -4.41 7.03 -35.20
C PRO A 473 -4.78 5.83 -34.33
N ALA A 474 -3.82 4.93 -34.06
CA ALA A 474 -4.03 3.80 -33.15
C ALA A 474 -4.29 4.26 -31.70
N ASP A 475 -3.62 5.31 -31.27
CA ASP A 475 -3.75 5.87 -29.92
C ASP A 475 -5.04 6.69 -29.79
N GLN A 476 -5.47 7.35 -30.88
CA GLN A 476 -6.76 8.04 -30.94
C GLN A 476 -7.94 7.08 -30.77
N VAL A 477 -7.90 5.89 -31.39
CA VAL A 477 -8.93 4.86 -31.23
C VAL A 477 -9.06 4.41 -29.77
N ALA A 478 -7.94 4.29 -29.06
CA ALA A 478 -7.93 3.89 -27.65
C ALA A 478 -8.60 4.93 -26.73
N ILE A 479 -8.59 6.21 -27.12
CA ILE A 479 -9.23 7.29 -26.37
C ILE A 479 -10.75 7.33 -26.63
N HIS A 480 -11.23 6.91 -27.80
CA HIS A 480 -12.67 6.97 -28.13
C HIS A 480 -13.53 6.17 -27.15
N GLU A 481 -13.05 5.00 -26.71
CA GLU A 481 -13.73 4.19 -25.70
C GLU A 481 -13.85 4.94 -24.37
N ALA A 482 -12.75 5.53 -23.90
CA ALA A 482 -12.72 6.30 -22.67
C ALA A 482 -13.58 7.57 -22.73
N MET A 483 -13.63 8.26 -23.88
CA MET A 483 -14.43 9.48 -24.05
C MET A 483 -15.93 9.24 -24.04
N GLU A 484 -16.38 8.11 -24.58
CA GLU A 484 -17.80 7.79 -24.71
C GLU A 484 -18.32 7.01 -23.50
N GLN A 485 -17.66 5.90 -23.17
CA GLN A 485 -18.13 4.96 -22.14
C GLN A 485 -17.59 5.28 -20.75
N GLN A 486 -16.58 6.14 -20.64
CA GLN A 486 -15.85 6.42 -19.39
C GLN A 486 -15.24 5.17 -18.74
N THR A 487 -15.00 4.15 -19.56
CA THR A 487 -14.40 2.87 -19.20
C THR A 487 -13.43 2.43 -20.30
N ILE A 488 -12.44 1.63 -19.94
CA ILE A 488 -11.47 1.05 -20.85
C ILE A 488 -11.47 -0.46 -20.64
N SER A 489 -11.71 -1.21 -21.71
CA SER A 489 -11.68 -2.67 -21.71
C SER A 489 -10.37 -3.19 -22.29
N ILE A 490 -9.70 -4.07 -21.57
CA ILE A 490 -8.43 -4.67 -21.98
C ILE A 490 -8.57 -6.18 -21.99
N THR A 491 -8.28 -6.78 -23.14
CA THR A 491 -8.17 -8.22 -23.31
C THR A 491 -6.76 -8.55 -23.81
N LYS A 492 -5.81 -8.75 -22.90
CA LYS A 492 -4.40 -9.02 -23.21
C LYS A 492 -3.81 -10.03 -22.23
N ALA A 493 -2.92 -10.89 -22.72
CA ALA A 493 -2.17 -11.87 -21.91
C ALA A 493 -3.07 -12.75 -21.00
N GLY A 494 -4.27 -13.12 -21.47
CA GLY A 494 -5.21 -13.94 -20.72
C GLY A 494 -6.04 -13.19 -19.67
N ILE A 495 -5.83 -11.88 -19.52
CA ILE A 495 -6.61 -11.01 -18.62
C ILE A 495 -7.68 -10.29 -19.43
N GLN A 496 -8.94 -10.47 -19.05
CA GLN A 496 -10.06 -9.66 -19.50
C GLN A 496 -10.51 -8.77 -18.33
N ALA A 497 -10.21 -7.48 -18.41
CA ALA A 497 -10.53 -6.52 -17.36
C ALA A 497 -11.14 -5.25 -17.95
N THR A 498 -12.12 -4.68 -17.24
CA THR A 498 -12.73 -3.38 -17.54
C THR A 498 -12.38 -2.42 -16.42
N LEU A 499 -11.74 -1.31 -16.78
CA LEU A 499 -11.21 -0.32 -15.84
C LEU A 499 -11.96 1.00 -16.04
N ASN A 500 -12.26 1.70 -14.95
CA ASN A 500 -12.98 2.96 -15.02
C ASN A 500 -12.02 4.11 -15.37
N ALA A 501 -12.48 5.02 -16.22
CA ALA A 501 -11.75 6.21 -16.66
C ALA A 501 -12.72 7.40 -16.78
N ARG A 502 -13.30 7.83 -15.65
CA ARG A 502 -14.24 8.97 -15.59
C ARG A 502 -13.47 10.28 -15.60
N THR A 503 -12.93 10.63 -16.75
CA THR A 503 -12.03 11.77 -16.88
C THR A 503 -12.52 12.75 -17.91
N SER A 504 -12.45 14.04 -17.59
CA SER A 504 -12.60 15.08 -18.59
C SER A 504 -11.29 15.23 -19.37
N ILE A 505 -11.36 15.33 -20.69
CA ILE A 505 -10.18 15.50 -21.55
C ILE A 505 -10.08 16.97 -21.95
N LEU A 506 -8.93 17.57 -21.68
CA LEU A 506 -8.53 18.86 -22.22
C LEU A 506 -7.46 18.64 -23.29
N ALA A 507 -7.84 18.83 -24.55
CA ALA A 507 -6.94 18.66 -25.69
C ALA A 507 -6.43 20.01 -26.20
N ALA A 508 -5.14 20.09 -26.51
CA ALA A 508 -4.57 21.15 -27.32
C ALA A 508 -4.16 20.58 -28.67
N ALA A 509 -4.72 21.13 -29.75
CA ALA A 509 -4.43 20.72 -31.12
C ALA A 509 -4.04 21.94 -31.94
N ASN A 510 -3.17 21.76 -32.94
CA ASN A 510 -2.84 22.82 -33.88
C ASN A 510 -3.46 22.52 -35.26
N PRO A 511 -3.84 23.56 -36.04
CA PRO A 511 -4.28 23.37 -37.41
C PRO A 511 -3.15 22.82 -38.28
N GLN A 512 -3.47 22.02 -39.30
CA GLN A 512 -2.49 21.28 -40.12
C GLN A 512 -1.38 22.17 -40.70
N ASN A 513 -1.75 23.37 -41.20
CA ASN A 513 -0.82 24.33 -41.80
C ASN A 513 -0.30 25.38 -40.80
N GLY A 514 -0.54 25.20 -39.50
CA GLY A 514 -0.22 26.20 -38.47
C GLY A 514 -1.06 27.48 -38.54
N ARG A 515 -2.00 27.58 -39.49
CA ARG A 515 -2.97 28.66 -39.65
C ARG A 515 -4.31 28.08 -40.09
N TYR A 516 -5.40 28.76 -39.73
CA TYR A 516 -6.72 28.44 -40.25
C TYR A 516 -6.91 29.10 -41.62
N ASP A 517 -7.00 28.28 -42.67
CA ASP A 517 -7.39 28.75 -43.98
C ASP A 517 -8.91 28.94 -44.01
N LYS A 518 -9.38 30.20 -44.02
CA LYS A 518 -10.81 30.54 -44.08
C LYS A 518 -11.52 30.02 -45.34
N THR A 519 -10.76 29.59 -46.34
CA THR A 519 -11.25 29.12 -47.64
C THR A 519 -11.54 27.62 -47.68
N LYS A 520 -11.02 26.85 -46.73
CA LYS A 520 -11.30 25.43 -46.60
C LYS A 520 -12.27 25.23 -45.44
N ALA A 521 -13.40 24.58 -45.69
CA ALA A 521 -14.16 23.98 -44.61
C ALA A 521 -13.31 22.84 -44.04
N GLY A 522 -13.10 22.86 -42.73
CA GLY A 522 -12.28 21.90 -41.98
C GLY A 522 -12.78 20.48 -42.07
#